data_AF-U1PFQ5-F1
#
_entry.id   AF-U1PFQ5-F1
#
_cell.length_a   1.000
_cell.length_b   1.000
_cell.length_c   1.000
_cell.angle_alpha   90.00
_cell.angle_beta   90.00
_cell.angle_gamma   90.00
#
_symmetry.space_group_name_H-M   'P 1'
#
loop_
_entity.id
_entity.type
_entity.pdbx_description
1 polymer ?
#
loop_
_entity_poly.entity_id
_entity_poly.type
_entity_poly.pdbx_seq_one_letter_code
_entity_poly.pdbx_strand_id
1 'polypeptide(L)'
;MSDDVNIRGPVVDVGDERTVDTQYGESELLEVQLRPDHGAAPPVTVTLWGKWTETGEYLEPGMELAVYDAETSEYRGETQYSTSGDSMVVVEPGFIVDVTSVRSWVQCPRMYYLDKLGGTPLAEPVLKGTVVHEVFGDLLRGRDVESAVADRVEGAGLDIGLLGTDPDGLRETVHRHASAIEGWLAQGTLTERDEWRSEQLLVSERYGLKGRADAVRRGMPVELKTGKTRTVTPGFRTRCRRPVTR
;
A
#
# COMPACT_ATOMS: atom_id res chain seq x y z
N MET A 1 -5.50 14.73 27.53
CA MET A 1 -5.34 13.56 26.66
C MET A 1 -6.62 13.51 25.87
N SER A 2 -6.57 13.87 24.59
CA SER A 2 -7.71 13.68 23.71
C SER A 2 -7.87 12.17 23.56
N ASP A 3 -9.07 11.64 23.82
CA ASP A 3 -9.35 10.25 23.53
C ASP A 3 -9.57 10.16 22.01
N ASP A 4 -8.58 9.64 21.30
CA ASP A 4 -8.66 9.43 19.86
C ASP A 4 -9.70 8.34 19.56
N VAL A 5 -10.71 8.68 18.77
CA VAL A 5 -11.84 7.79 18.45
C VAL A 5 -11.81 7.41 16.97
N ASN A 6 -12.12 6.14 16.69
CA ASN A 6 -12.34 5.66 15.33
C ASN A 6 -13.84 5.58 15.09
N ILE A 7 -14.32 6.26 14.06
CA ILE A 7 -15.72 6.29 13.70
C ILE A 7 -15.93 5.85 12.25
N ARG A 8 -16.91 5.00 12.01
CA ARG A 8 -17.18 4.41 10.70
C ARG A 8 -18.67 4.16 10.52
N GLY A 9 -19.19 4.45 9.34
CA GLY A 9 -20.54 4.08 8.96
C GLY A 9 -21.02 4.78 7.68
N PRO A 10 -22.27 4.49 7.26
CA PRO A 10 -22.87 5.13 6.11
C PRO A 10 -23.09 6.63 6.32
N VAL A 11 -22.76 7.41 5.30
CA VAL A 11 -23.01 8.84 5.19
C VAL A 11 -24.50 9.07 5.00
N VAL A 12 -25.04 10.00 5.77
CA VAL A 12 -26.45 10.43 5.69
C VAL A 12 -26.56 11.70 4.88
N ASP A 13 -25.62 12.62 5.08
CA ASP A 13 -25.64 13.96 4.51
C ASP A 13 -24.21 14.51 4.42
N VAL A 14 -23.95 15.29 3.39
CA VAL A 14 -22.67 15.96 3.15
C VAL A 14 -22.97 17.44 2.99
N GLY A 15 -22.44 18.27 3.89
CA GLY A 15 -22.61 19.71 3.83
C GLY A 15 -21.82 20.35 2.70
N ASP A 16 -21.95 21.68 2.58
CA ASP A 16 -21.06 22.47 1.73
C ASP A 16 -19.75 22.77 2.46
N GLU A 17 -18.65 22.86 1.72
CA GLU A 17 -17.37 23.37 2.23
C GLU A 17 -17.48 24.86 2.61
N ARG A 18 -16.90 25.22 3.75
CA ARG A 18 -16.96 26.59 4.30
C ARG A 18 -15.60 27.01 4.82
N THR A 19 -15.26 28.29 4.64
CA THR A 19 -14.11 28.92 5.26
C THR A 19 -14.54 29.61 6.56
N VAL A 20 -13.81 29.39 7.64
CA VAL A 20 -14.04 30.03 8.94
C VAL A 20 -12.77 30.66 9.49
N ASP A 21 -12.93 31.72 10.28
CA ASP A 21 -11.84 32.31 11.05
C ASP A 21 -11.57 31.50 12.32
N THR A 22 -10.35 30.98 12.45
CA THR A 22 -9.88 30.31 13.66
C THR A 22 -8.83 31.15 14.37
N GLN A 23 -8.46 30.76 15.60
CA GLN A 23 -7.34 31.38 16.33
C GLN A 23 -5.98 31.25 15.61
N TYR A 24 -5.88 30.39 14.58
CA TYR A 24 -4.68 30.16 13.78
C TYR A 24 -4.79 30.75 12.36
N GLY A 25 -5.86 31.51 12.05
CA GLY A 25 -6.16 32.08 10.74
C GLY A 25 -7.38 31.44 10.08
N GLU A 26 -7.61 31.74 8.81
CA GLU A 26 -8.69 31.12 8.02
C GLU A 26 -8.45 29.61 7.88
N SER A 27 -9.51 28.82 7.97
CA SER A 27 -9.47 27.36 7.79
C SER A 27 -10.73 26.87 7.09
N GLU A 28 -10.56 25.88 6.23
CA GLU A 28 -11.66 25.19 5.54
C GLU A 28 -12.21 24.08 6.43
N LEU A 29 -13.53 23.96 6.45
CA LEU A 29 -14.25 22.88 7.10
C LEU A 29 -15.38 22.35 6.23
N LEU A 30 -15.70 21.08 6.44
CA LEU A 30 -16.83 20.37 5.84
C LEU A 30 -17.48 19.52 6.93
N GLU A 31 -18.80 19.63 7.10
CA GLU A 31 -19.56 18.80 8.02
C GLU A 31 -20.18 17.62 7.28
N VAL A 32 -19.93 16.41 7.78
CA VAL A 32 -20.53 15.17 7.26
C VAL A 32 -21.34 14.52 8.37
N GLN A 33 -22.58 14.15 8.07
CA GLN A 33 -23.37 13.32 8.97
C GLN A 33 -23.20 11.85 8.61
N LEU A 34 -22.90 11.03 9.60
CA LEU A 34 -22.71 9.59 9.43
C LEU A 34 -23.45 8.82 10.52
N ARG A 35 -23.93 7.61 10.21
CA ARG A 35 -24.53 6.71 11.21
C ARG A 35 -23.53 5.66 11.64
N PRO A 36 -23.01 5.73 12.88
CA PRO A 36 -22.07 4.72 13.39
C PRO A 36 -22.69 3.33 13.51
N ASP A 37 -21.89 2.36 13.93
CA ASP A 37 -22.29 0.96 14.13
C ASP A 37 -22.96 0.37 12.88
N HIS A 38 -22.36 0.64 11.71
CA HIS A 38 -22.88 0.21 10.41
C HIS A 38 -24.34 0.64 10.16
N GLY A 39 -24.74 1.80 10.68
CA GLY A 39 -26.08 2.34 10.50
C GLY A 39 -27.05 2.08 11.66
N ALA A 40 -26.63 1.35 12.70
CA ALA A 40 -27.48 1.02 13.85
C ALA A 40 -27.60 2.17 14.87
N ALA A 41 -26.58 3.03 14.97
CA ALA A 41 -26.59 4.17 15.87
C ALA A 41 -27.23 5.41 15.23
N PRO A 42 -27.72 6.38 16.04
CA PRO A 42 -28.18 7.67 15.54
C PRO A 42 -27.07 8.41 14.74
N PRO A 43 -27.45 9.26 13.77
CA PRO A 43 -26.47 10.07 13.05
C PRO A 43 -25.66 10.94 14.01
N VAL A 44 -24.37 11.08 13.71
CA VAL A 44 -23.46 12.01 14.36
C VAL A 44 -22.80 12.90 13.33
N THR A 45 -22.41 14.09 13.74
CA THR A 45 -21.69 15.04 12.89
C THR A 45 -20.18 14.87 13.06
N VAL A 46 -19.49 14.82 11.92
CA VAL A 46 -18.04 14.81 11.85
C VAL A 46 -17.55 15.99 11.01
N THR A 47 -16.73 16.84 11.61
CA THR A 47 -16.13 17.99 10.94
C THR A 47 -14.77 17.60 10.35
N LEU A 48 -14.68 17.62 9.04
CA LEU A 48 -13.45 17.44 8.29
C LEU A 48 -12.78 18.80 8.11
N TRP A 49 -11.50 18.91 8.47
CA TRP A 49 -10.74 20.15 8.45
C TRP A 49 -9.63 20.15 7.40
N GLY A 50 -9.37 21.32 6.81
CA GLY A 50 -8.28 21.56 5.87
C GLY A 50 -8.29 20.56 4.72
N LYS A 51 -7.18 19.85 4.49
CA LYS A 51 -7.05 18.88 3.36
C LYS A 51 -8.17 17.83 3.27
N TRP A 52 -8.90 17.58 4.36
CA TRP A 52 -9.97 16.58 4.38
C TRP A 52 -11.29 17.10 3.82
N THR A 53 -11.46 18.41 3.61
CA THR A 53 -12.68 18.98 3.00
C THR A 53 -12.88 18.52 1.56
N GLU A 54 -11.79 18.33 0.79
CA GLU A 54 -11.82 17.76 -0.57
C GLU A 54 -12.58 16.42 -0.64
N THR A 55 -12.64 15.67 0.47
CA THR A 55 -13.40 14.42 0.54
C THR A 55 -14.87 14.60 0.13
N GLY A 56 -15.45 15.78 0.39
CA GLY A 56 -16.83 16.11 0.02
C GLY A 56 -17.10 16.06 -1.48
N GLU A 57 -16.09 16.28 -2.34
CA GLU A 57 -16.24 16.19 -3.79
C GLU A 57 -16.56 14.77 -4.28
N TYR A 58 -16.19 13.76 -3.48
CA TYR A 58 -16.32 12.35 -3.84
C TYR A 58 -17.40 11.63 -3.02
N LEU A 59 -17.95 12.27 -2.00
CA LEU A 59 -18.81 11.65 -1.01
C LEU A 59 -20.28 11.86 -1.34
N GLU A 60 -21.06 10.79 -1.34
CA GLU A 60 -22.52 10.84 -1.54
C GLU A 60 -23.25 10.15 -0.37
N PRO A 61 -24.49 10.55 -0.05
CA PRO A 61 -25.33 9.82 0.89
C PRO A 61 -25.44 8.33 0.53
N GLY A 62 -25.25 7.47 1.52
CA GLY A 62 -25.23 6.01 1.39
C GLY A 62 -23.82 5.41 1.24
N MET A 63 -22.81 6.20 0.86
CA MET A 63 -21.41 5.75 0.88
C MET A 63 -20.93 5.49 2.31
N GLU A 64 -19.95 4.62 2.50
CA GLU A 64 -19.31 4.40 3.79
C GLU A 64 -18.11 5.34 4.00
N LEU A 65 -18.04 5.99 5.16
CA LEU A 65 -16.90 6.80 5.57
C LEU A 65 -16.31 6.24 6.85
N ALA A 66 -14.98 6.15 6.93
CA ALA A 66 -14.25 5.92 8.17
C ALA A 66 -13.32 7.08 8.48
N VAL A 67 -13.41 7.61 9.70
CA VAL A 67 -12.48 8.60 10.25
C VAL A 67 -11.76 7.97 11.42
N TYR A 68 -10.45 7.88 11.28
CA TYR A 68 -9.57 7.31 12.27
C TYR A 68 -8.85 8.39 13.06
N ASP A 69 -8.62 8.10 14.34
CA ASP A 69 -7.90 8.97 15.25
C ASP A 69 -8.53 10.38 15.27
N ALA A 70 -9.87 10.42 15.36
CA ALA A 70 -10.66 11.64 15.43
C ALA A 70 -10.69 12.20 16.86
N GLU A 71 -10.71 13.52 16.98
CA GLU A 71 -10.92 14.19 18.25
C GLU A 71 -12.42 14.23 18.58
N THR A 72 -12.74 14.02 19.85
CA THR A 72 -14.11 14.12 20.36
C THR A 72 -14.28 15.43 21.12
N SER A 73 -15.40 16.11 20.88
CA SER A 73 -15.78 17.31 21.59
C SER A 73 -17.26 17.27 21.97
N GLU A 74 -17.65 18.12 22.91
CA GLU A 74 -19.06 18.31 23.28
C GLU A 74 -19.46 19.75 22.95
N TYR A 75 -20.46 19.91 22.10
CA TYR A 75 -21.01 21.20 21.74
C TYR A 75 -22.51 21.21 22.00
N ARG A 76 -22.96 22.13 22.87
CA ARG A 76 -24.38 22.25 23.27
C ARG A 76 -25.02 20.94 23.78
N GLY A 77 -24.23 20.07 24.42
CA GLY A 77 -24.71 18.78 24.95
C GLY A 77 -24.69 17.64 23.95
N GLU A 78 -24.24 17.88 22.71
CA GLU A 78 -24.09 16.85 21.68
C GLU A 78 -22.62 16.50 21.49
N THR A 79 -22.31 15.21 21.41
CA THR A 79 -20.98 14.72 21.06
C THR A 79 -20.73 14.94 19.57
N GLN A 80 -19.63 15.61 19.25
CA GLN A 80 -19.18 15.88 17.89
C GLN A 80 -17.76 15.35 17.69
N TYR A 81 -17.44 14.98 16.45
CA TYR A 81 -16.11 14.50 16.10
C TYR A 81 -15.45 15.43 15.09
N SER A 82 -14.13 15.53 15.12
CA SER A 82 -13.39 16.32 14.15
C SER A 82 -12.05 15.71 13.79
N THR A 83 -11.59 15.94 12.56
CA THR A 83 -10.24 15.54 12.16
C THR A 83 -9.18 16.47 12.76
N SER A 84 -8.09 15.90 13.23
CA SER A 84 -6.86 16.58 13.63
C SER A 84 -5.75 16.37 12.57
N GLY A 85 -4.53 16.82 12.88
CA GLY A 85 -3.36 16.58 12.04
C GLY A 85 -2.98 15.10 11.90
N ASP A 86 -3.34 14.28 12.88
CA ASP A 86 -3.03 12.84 12.92
C ASP A 86 -4.17 11.97 12.38
N SER A 87 -5.36 12.54 12.20
CA SER A 87 -6.51 11.79 11.70
C SER A 87 -6.32 11.31 10.26
N MET A 88 -6.99 10.20 9.94
CA MET A 88 -7.08 9.63 8.59
C MET A 88 -8.53 9.46 8.18
N VAL A 89 -8.92 9.99 7.03
CA VAL A 89 -10.25 9.82 6.44
C VAL A 89 -10.16 8.81 5.28
N VAL A 90 -11.05 7.83 5.26
CA VAL A 90 -11.12 6.78 4.24
C VAL A 90 -12.55 6.66 3.74
N VAL A 91 -12.73 6.92 2.45
CA VAL A 91 -14.01 6.71 1.74
C VAL A 91 -14.06 5.26 1.27
N GLU A 92 -15.20 4.61 1.45
CA GLU A 92 -15.46 3.23 1.06
C GLU A 92 -14.37 2.24 1.53
N PRO A 93 -14.07 2.15 2.85
CA PRO A 93 -13.04 1.24 3.36
C PRO A 93 -13.32 -0.24 3.05
N GLY A 94 -14.58 -0.60 2.75
CA GLY A 94 -14.96 -1.93 2.25
C GLY A 94 -14.51 -2.21 0.80
N PHE A 95 -14.20 -1.19 0.01
CA PHE A 95 -13.72 -1.33 -1.35
C PHE A 95 -12.20 -1.54 -1.38
N ILE A 96 -11.78 -2.79 -1.64
CA ILE A 96 -10.36 -3.16 -1.57
C ILE A 96 -9.60 -2.80 -2.86
N VAL A 97 -8.65 -1.89 -2.76
CA VAL A 97 -7.78 -1.38 -3.83
C VAL A 97 -6.35 -1.93 -3.74
N ASP A 98 -5.75 -2.30 -4.87
CA ASP A 98 -4.34 -2.67 -4.92
C ASP A 98 -3.43 -1.46 -4.67
N VAL A 99 -2.45 -1.58 -3.77
CA VAL A 99 -1.47 -0.51 -3.48
C VAL A 99 -0.68 -0.06 -4.71
N THR A 100 -0.46 -0.96 -5.67
CA THR A 100 0.18 -0.65 -6.95
C THR A 100 -0.69 0.24 -7.83
N SER A 101 -2.01 0.06 -7.76
CA SER A 101 -3.00 0.86 -8.50
C SER A 101 -3.09 2.29 -7.98
N VAL A 102 -2.86 2.55 -6.69
CA VAL A 102 -2.78 3.92 -6.14
C VAL A 102 -1.63 4.70 -6.79
N ARG A 103 -0.49 4.05 -7.01
CA ARG A 103 0.67 4.68 -7.65
C ARG A 103 0.42 5.01 -9.12
N SER A 104 -0.25 4.13 -9.86
CA SER A 104 -0.58 4.40 -11.27
C SER A 104 -1.64 5.50 -11.38
N TRP A 105 -2.62 5.55 -10.46
CA TRP A 105 -3.63 6.60 -10.39
C TRP A 105 -3.01 8.00 -10.28
N VAL A 106 -2.06 8.20 -9.36
CA VAL A 106 -1.37 9.49 -9.16
C VAL A 106 -0.67 9.99 -10.43
N GLN A 107 -0.25 9.09 -11.31
CA GLN A 107 0.40 9.46 -12.58
C GLN A 107 -0.62 9.66 -13.71
N CYS A 108 -1.59 8.75 -13.82
CA CYS A 108 -2.66 8.80 -14.82
C CYS A 108 -3.87 7.99 -14.31
N PRO A 109 -4.96 8.64 -13.86
CA PRO A 109 -6.15 7.95 -13.36
C PRO A 109 -6.75 6.96 -14.36
N ARG A 110 -6.65 7.25 -15.66
CA ARG A 110 -7.14 6.34 -16.72
C ARG A 110 -6.43 4.98 -16.70
N MET A 111 -5.14 4.94 -16.33
CA MET A 111 -4.38 3.69 -16.26
C MET A 111 -4.95 2.72 -15.22
N TYR A 112 -5.52 3.21 -14.12
CA TYR A 112 -6.18 2.36 -13.13
C TYR A 112 -7.23 1.45 -13.77
N TYR A 113 -8.10 2.01 -14.62
CA TYR A 113 -9.15 1.25 -15.30
C TYR A 113 -8.60 0.37 -16.42
N LEU A 114 -7.63 0.88 -17.18
CA LEU A 114 -7.03 0.12 -18.28
C LEU A 114 -6.22 -1.09 -17.79
N ASP A 115 -5.51 -0.95 -16.67
CA ASP A 115 -4.73 -2.03 -16.04
C ASP A 115 -5.63 -3.16 -15.52
N LYS A 116 -6.93 -2.91 -15.29
CA LYS A 116 -7.89 -3.98 -14.97
C LYS A 116 -8.35 -4.77 -16.18
N LEU A 117 -8.25 -4.19 -17.38
CA LEU A 117 -8.64 -4.83 -18.65
C LEU A 117 -7.43 -5.48 -19.35
N GLY A 118 -6.24 -4.93 -19.15
CA GLY A 118 -4.98 -5.46 -19.67
C GLY A 118 -4.39 -6.55 -18.78
N GLY A 119 -3.78 -7.56 -19.40
CA GLY A 119 -2.87 -8.47 -18.71
C GLY A 119 -1.50 -7.84 -18.52
N THR A 120 -0.64 -8.47 -17.72
CA THR A 120 0.77 -8.10 -17.63
C THR A 120 1.42 -8.20 -19.02
N PRO A 121 2.10 -7.14 -19.51
CA PRO A 121 2.70 -7.16 -20.83
C PRO A 121 3.82 -8.20 -20.91
N LEU A 122 3.81 -9.02 -21.96
CA LEU A 122 4.94 -9.89 -22.28
C LEU A 122 6.08 -9.02 -22.84
N ALA A 123 7.03 -8.68 -21.97
CA ALA A 123 8.18 -7.85 -22.29
C ALA A 123 9.42 -8.32 -21.52
N GLU A 124 10.60 -8.24 -22.13
CA GLU A 124 11.86 -8.70 -21.54
C GLU A 124 12.15 -8.12 -20.13
N PRO A 125 11.90 -6.83 -19.83
CA PRO A 125 12.09 -6.32 -18.47
C PRO A 125 11.16 -6.96 -17.44
N VAL A 126 9.94 -7.31 -17.83
CA VAL A 126 8.94 -7.97 -16.98
C VAL A 126 9.32 -9.42 -16.74
N LEU A 127 9.70 -10.13 -17.80
CA LEU A 127 10.21 -11.50 -17.74
C LEU A 127 11.39 -11.58 -16.76
N LYS A 128 12.43 -10.76 -16.99
CA LYS A 128 13.60 -10.69 -16.10
C LYS A 128 13.20 -10.39 -14.66
N GLY A 129 12.30 -9.42 -14.46
CA GLY A 129 11.79 -9.08 -13.13
C GLY A 129 11.17 -10.30 -12.45
N THR A 130 10.27 -11.00 -13.15
CA THR A 130 9.56 -12.19 -12.65
C THR A 130 10.54 -13.28 -12.24
N VAL A 131 11.48 -13.66 -13.11
CA VAL A 131 12.47 -14.71 -12.82
C VAL A 131 13.32 -14.34 -11.59
N VAL A 132 13.73 -13.07 -11.44
CA VAL A 132 14.49 -12.64 -10.25
C VAL A 132 13.67 -12.73 -8.95
N HIS A 133 12.37 -12.39 -8.96
CA HIS A 133 11.53 -12.52 -7.77
C HIS A 133 11.31 -14.00 -7.39
N GLU A 134 11.16 -14.87 -8.37
CA GLU A 134 11.05 -16.31 -8.12
C GLU A 134 12.35 -16.89 -7.54
N VAL A 135 13.51 -16.52 -8.10
CA VAL A 135 14.82 -16.90 -7.54
C VAL A 135 14.98 -16.37 -6.12
N PHE A 136 14.58 -15.13 -5.84
CA PHE A 136 14.58 -14.60 -4.48
C PHE A 136 13.75 -15.45 -3.52
N GLY A 137 12.54 -15.84 -3.91
CA GLY A 137 11.70 -16.73 -3.11
C GLY A 137 12.36 -18.08 -2.83
N ASP A 138 13.11 -18.62 -3.80
CA ASP A 138 13.88 -19.86 -3.65
C ASP A 138 15.06 -19.71 -2.68
N LEU A 139 15.81 -18.60 -2.77
CA LEU A 139 16.91 -18.30 -1.84
C LEU A 139 16.42 -18.14 -0.40
N LEU A 140 15.25 -17.51 -0.19
CA LEU A 140 14.62 -17.41 1.13
C LEU A 140 14.25 -18.77 1.71
N ARG A 141 14.01 -19.78 0.88
CA ARG A 141 13.76 -21.17 1.29
C ARG A 141 15.03 -21.99 1.47
N GLY A 142 16.21 -21.36 1.30
CA GLY A 142 17.52 -21.98 1.48
C GLY A 142 18.02 -22.77 0.27
N ARG A 143 17.46 -22.55 -0.93
CA ARG A 143 18.02 -23.11 -2.17
C ARG A 143 19.33 -22.39 -2.52
N ASP A 144 20.26 -23.10 -3.16
CA ASP A 144 21.49 -22.52 -3.69
C ASP A 144 21.21 -21.67 -4.94
N VAL A 145 22.05 -20.66 -5.15
CA VAL A 145 21.93 -19.71 -6.27
C VAL A 145 21.92 -20.43 -7.62
N GLU A 146 22.85 -21.35 -7.85
CA GLU A 146 23.03 -21.95 -9.17
C GLU A 146 21.79 -22.76 -9.58
N SER A 147 21.32 -23.64 -8.71
CA SER A 147 20.13 -24.47 -8.98
C SER A 147 18.85 -23.62 -9.07
N ALA A 148 18.70 -22.60 -8.21
CA ALA A 148 17.55 -21.72 -8.28
C ALA A 148 17.51 -20.94 -9.60
N VAL A 149 18.65 -20.41 -10.07
CA VAL A 149 18.72 -19.68 -11.33
C VAL A 149 18.46 -20.61 -12.51
N ALA A 150 19.07 -21.79 -12.53
CA ALA A 150 18.90 -22.76 -13.62
C ALA A 150 17.43 -23.16 -13.80
N ASP A 151 16.77 -23.59 -12.73
CA ASP A 151 15.38 -24.04 -12.76
C ASP A 151 14.42 -22.94 -13.18
N ARG A 152 14.63 -21.71 -12.69
CA ARG A 152 13.74 -20.58 -12.96
C ARG A 152 13.88 -20.05 -14.38
N VAL A 153 15.09 -20.08 -14.94
CA VAL A 153 15.30 -19.75 -16.36
C VAL A 153 14.70 -20.84 -17.26
N GLU A 154 14.87 -22.12 -16.92
CA GLU A 154 14.27 -23.23 -17.66
C GLU A 154 12.73 -23.15 -17.63
N GLY A 155 12.14 -22.91 -16.46
CA GLY A 155 10.69 -22.74 -16.30
C GLY A 155 10.12 -21.57 -17.10
N ALA A 156 10.92 -20.55 -17.39
CA ALA A 156 10.55 -19.39 -18.19
C ALA A 156 10.76 -19.58 -19.72
N GLY A 157 11.14 -20.78 -20.17
CA GLY A 157 11.55 -21.06 -21.55
C GLY A 157 10.52 -20.66 -22.62
N LEU A 158 9.21 -20.78 -22.33
CA LEU A 158 8.17 -20.36 -23.27
C LEU A 158 8.20 -18.85 -23.51
N ASP A 159 8.24 -18.05 -22.44
CA ASP A 159 8.25 -16.59 -22.53
C ASP A 159 9.54 -16.08 -23.16
N ILE A 160 10.68 -16.70 -22.83
CA ILE A 160 11.98 -16.45 -23.47
C ILE A 160 11.87 -16.69 -24.99
N GLY A 161 11.31 -17.83 -25.39
CA GLY A 161 11.12 -18.19 -26.80
C GLY A 161 10.19 -17.25 -27.54
N LEU A 162 9.05 -16.86 -26.93
CA LEU A 162 8.09 -15.91 -27.51
C LEU A 162 8.69 -14.51 -27.70
N LEU A 163 9.58 -14.09 -26.79
CA LEU A 163 10.27 -12.80 -26.87
C LEU A 163 11.53 -12.81 -27.75
N GLY A 164 12.03 -13.99 -28.13
CA GLY A 164 13.31 -14.13 -28.82
C GLY A 164 14.49 -13.66 -27.97
N THR A 165 14.35 -13.70 -26.64
CA THR A 165 15.40 -13.29 -25.71
C THR A 165 16.51 -14.36 -25.67
N ASP A 166 17.76 -13.92 -25.52
CA ASP A 166 18.89 -14.83 -25.33
C ASP A 166 18.82 -15.50 -23.93
N PRO A 167 18.61 -16.82 -23.84
CA PRO A 167 18.50 -17.51 -22.56
C PRO A 167 19.78 -17.45 -21.74
N ASP A 168 20.95 -17.47 -22.38
CA ASP A 168 22.23 -17.48 -21.67
C ASP A 168 22.54 -16.08 -21.10
N GLY A 169 22.31 -15.02 -21.87
CA GLY A 169 22.39 -13.65 -21.39
C GLY A 169 21.39 -13.34 -20.25
N LEU A 170 20.16 -13.89 -20.33
CA LEU A 170 19.20 -13.78 -19.24
C LEU A 170 19.70 -14.51 -17.98
N ARG A 171 20.22 -15.74 -18.13
CA ARG A 171 20.77 -16.53 -17.02
C ARG A 171 21.91 -15.80 -16.32
N GLU A 172 22.86 -15.26 -17.06
CA GLU A 172 23.98 -14.50 -16.50
C GLU A 172 23.49 -13.26 -15.71
N THR A 173 22.51 -12.55 -16.28
CA THR A 173 21.92 -11.37 -15.64
C THR A 173 21.21 -11.74 -14.34
N VAL A 174 20.39 -12.79 -14.36
CA VAL A 174 19.65 -13.27 -13.18
C VAL A 174 20.62 -13.79 -12.12
N HIS A 175 21.66 -14.54 -12.49
CA HIS A 175 22.70 -15.01 -11.58
C HIS A 175 23.36 -13.85 -10.84
N ARG A 176 23.73 -12.77 -11.55
CA ARG A 176 24.29 -11.56 -10.94
C ARG A 176 23.37 -10.92 -9.89
N HIS A 177 22.06 -10.91 -10.16
CA HIS A 177 21.07 -10.45 -9.18
C HIS A 177 20.96 -11.41 -8.00
N ALA A 178 20.93 -12.71 -8.24
CA ALA A 178 20.84 -13.75 -7.23
C ALA A 178 22.03 -13.72 -6.25
N SER A 179 23.26 -13.59 -6.75
CA SER A 179 24.45 -13.46 -5.89
C SER A 179 24.41 -12.19 -5.02
N ALA A 180 23.90 -11.08 -5.57
CA ALA A 180 23.74 -9.85 -4.79
C ALA A 180 22.69 -10.00 -3.69
N ILE A 181 21.60 -10.71 -3.98
CA ILE A 181 20.54 -11.03 -3.02
C ILE A 181 21.07 -11.96 -1.92
N GLU A 182 21.78 -13.03 -2.28
CA GLU A 182 22.38 -13.97 -1.33
C GLU A 182 23.34 -13.26 -0.37
N GLY A 183 24.20 -12.39 -0.90
CA GLY A 183 25.09 -11.57 -0.08
C GLY A 183 24.34 -10.65 0.89
N TRP A 184 23.21 -10.10 0.47
CA TRP A 184 22.36 -9.28 1.33
C TRP A 184 21.66 -10.10 2.43
N LEU A 185 21.14 -11.28 2.10
CA LEU A 185 20.53 -12.20 3.07
C LEU A 185 21.56 -12.63 4.13
N ALA A 186 22.78 -12.94 3.71
CA ALA A 186 23.88 -13.34 4.59
C ALA A 186 24.35 -12.22 5.55
N GLN A 187 24.30 -10.96 5.11
CA GLN A 187 24.58 -9.80 5.98
C GLN A 187 23.50 -9.61 7.06
N GLY A 188 22.28 -10.05 6.79
CA GLY A 188 21.14 -9.93 7.71
C GLY A 188 21.15 -10.94 8.87
N THR A 189 21.78 -12.10 8.71
CA THR A 189 21.68 -13.25 9.62
C THR A 189 22.59 -13.23 10.87
N LEU A 190 23.23 -12.09 11.20
CA LEU A 190 24.18 -11.99 12.31
C LEU A 190 23.57 -12.19 13.72
N THR A 191 22.24 -12.22 13.88
CA THR A 191 21.57 -12.55 15.16
C THR A 191 20.25 -13.29 14.94
N GLU A 192 20.16 -14.49 15.53
CA GLU A 192 18.98 -15.39 15.65
C GLU A 192 18.24 -15.77 14.35
N ARG A 193 17.39 -16.80 14.41
CA ARG A 193 16.64 -17.33 13.27
C ARG A 193 15.70 -16.26 12.72
N ASP A 194 16.08 -15.64 11.61
CA ASP A 194 15.21 -14.72 10.88
C ASP A 194 14.11 -15.50 10.16
N GLU A 195 12.87 -15.36 10.66
CA GLU A 195 11.68 -15.86 9.96
C GLU A 195 11.39 -14.96 8.76
N TRP A 196 11.81 -15.39 7.58
CA TRP A 196 11.40 -14.82 6.31
C TRP A 196 10.13 -15.49 5.80
N ARG A 197 9.23 -14.68 5.23
CA ARG A 197 8.06 -15.17 4.49
C ARG A 197 8.01 -14.44 3.15
N SER A 198 7.94 -15.17 2.04
CA SER A 198 7.84 -14.59 0.70
C SER A 198 6.40 -14.49 0.20
N GLU A 199 6.14 -13.55 -0.73
CA GLU A 199 4.89 -13.40 -1.47
C GLU A 199 3.64 -13.25 -0.58
N GLN A 200 3.76 -12.59 0.58
CA GLN A 200 2.65 -12.48 1.53
C GLN A 200 1.62 -11.46 1.05
N LEU A 201 0.38 -11.91 0.87
CA LEU A 201 -0.77 -11.03 0.66
C LEU A 201 -1.11 -10.34 1.98
N LEU A 202 -1.18 -9.02 1.95
CA LEU A 202 -1.60 -8.16 3.04
C LEU A 202 -2.90 -7.47 2.62
N VAL A 203 -3.89 -7.48 3.51
CA VAL A 203 -5.20 -6.85 3.31
C VAL A 203 -5.49 -5.97 4.52
N SER A 204 -5.90 -4.73 4.27
CA SER A 204 -6.31 -3.75 5.27
C SER A 204 -7.76 -3.35 5.02
N GLU A 205 -8.67 -3.90 5.81
CA GLU A 205 -10.07 -3.47 5.87
C GLU A 205 -10.23 -2.08 6.52
N ARG A 206 -9.18 -1.60 7.20
CA ARG A 206 -9.12 -0.25 7.77
C ARG A 206 -8.96 0.80 6.66
N TYR A 207 -8.13 0.51 5.66
CA TYR A 207 -7.76 1.49 4.63
C TYR A 207 -8.31 1.15 3.25
N GLY A 208 -9.07 0.05 3.09
CA GLY A 208 -9.50 -0.42 1.78
C GLY A 208 -8.33 -0.77 0.87
N LEU A 209 -7.23 -1.30 1.41
CA LEU A 209 -5.99 -1.55 0.65
C LEU A 209 -5.58 -3.01 0.72
N LYS A 210 -5.13 -3.56 -0.41
CA LYS A 210 -4.40 -4.82 -0.47
C LYS A 210 -3.09 -4.68 -1.23
N GLY A 211 -2.14 -5.52 -0.89
CA GLY A 211 -0.86 -5.58 -1.58
C GLY A 211 -0.18 -6.91 -1.33
N ARG A 212 0.74 -7.27 -2.21
CA ARG A 212 1.64 -8.39 -1.98
C ARG A 212 3.01 -7.83 -1.64
N ALA A 213 3.57 -8.26 -0.52
CA ALA A 213 4.96 -7.99 -0.19
C ALA A 213 5.83 -9.11 -0.76
N ASP A 214 6.93 -8.75 -1.43
CA ASP A 214 7.88 -9.73 -1.98
C ASP A 214 8.48 -10.58 -0.85
N ALA A 215 8.75 -9.95 0.29
CA ALA A 215 9.01 -10.65 1.54
C ALA A 215 8.56 -9.87 2.78
N VAL A 216 8.44 -10.58 3.90
CA VAL A 216 8.26 -10.01 5.24
C VAL A 216 9.37 -10.53 6.14
N ARG A 217 10.03 -9.60 6.84
CA ARG A 217 11.09 -9.88 7.81
C ARG A 217 10.73 -9.23 9.14
N ARG A 218 10.60 -10.03 10.22
CA ARG A 218 10.25 -9.53 11.56
C ARG A 218 9.04 -8.58 11.55
N GLY A 219 8.01 -8.93 10.77
CA GLY A 219 6.79 -8.13 10.61
C GLY A 219 6.92 -6.91 9.68
N MET A 220 8.10 -6.63 9.11
CA MET A 220 8.30 -5.53 8.18
C MET A 220 8.29 -6.01 6.72
N PRO A 221 7.47 -5.42 5.83
CA PRO A 221 7.47 -5.77 4.41
C PRO A 221 8.74 -5.27 3.70
N VAL A 222 9.20 -6.05 2.73
CA VAL A 222 10.35 -5.80 1.85
C VAL A 222 9.86 -5.86 0.41
N GLU A 223 10.30 -4.88 -0.39
CA GLU A 223 10.01 -4.76 -1.82
C GLU A 223 11.31 -4.84 -2.61
N LEU A 224 11.33 -5.70 -3.63
CA LEU A 224 12.41 -5.89 -4.57
C LEU A 224 12.21 -5.06 -5.83
N LYS A 225 13.35 -4.59 -6.37
CA LYS A 225 13.40 -3.82 -7.62
C LYS A 225 14.63 -4.23 -8.42
N THR A 226 14.42 -4.57 -9.69
CA THR A 226 15.44 -5.07 -10.62
C THR A 226 15.95 -4.00 -11.60
N GLY A 227 15.55 -2.74 -11.43
CA GLY A 227 15.91 -1.61 -12.31
C GLY A 227 17.22 -0.90 -11.95
N LYS A 228 17.66 0.05 -12.81
CA LYS A 228 18.87 0.86 -12.58
C LYS A 228 18.75 1.74 -11.33
N THR A 229 19.60 1.52 -10.34
CA THR A 229 19.72 2.36 -9.14
C THR A 229 20.49 3.64 -9.48
N ARG A 230 19.91 4.82 -9.23
CA ARG A 230 20.57 6.14 -9.43
C ARG A 230 21.49 6.55 -8.27
N THR A 231 21.95 5.63 -7.43
CA THR A 231 22.82 5.96 -6.30
C THR A 231 23.83 4.83 -6.11
N VAL A 232 25.11 5.21 -6.03
CA VAL A 232 26.27 4.32 -5.84
C VAL A 232 26.29 3.86 -4.38
N THR A 233 25.34 3.00 -4.07
CA THR A 233 25.25 2.10 -2.92
C THR A 233 24.21 1.07 -3.37
N PRO A 234 24.41 -0.26 -3.26
CA PRO A 234 23.37 -1.24 -3.56
C PRO A 234 22.25 -1.09 -2.51
N GLY A 235 21.45 -0.04 -2.65
CA GLY A 235 20.45 0.35 -1.69
C GLY A 235 19.18 -0.44 -1.97
N PHE A 236 19.12 -1.67 -1.44
CA PHE A 236 17.84 -2.22 -1.02
C PHE A 236 17.28 -1.23 0.01
N ARG A 237 16.46 -0.27 -0.45
CA ARG A 237 15.75 0.60 0.48
C ARG A 237 14.70 -0.28 1.16
N THR A 238 15.04 -0.79 2.34
CA THR A 238 14.04 -1.01 3.39
C THR A 238 13.35 0.33 3.61
N ARG A 239 12.23 0.58 2.92
CA ARG A 239 11.34 1.66 3.28
C ARG A 239 10.55 1.18 4.49
N CYS A 240 11.23 1.10 5.63
CA CYS A 240 10.60 0.88 6.92
C CYS A 240 9.73 2.09 7.23
N ARG A 241 8.44 2.02 6.89
CA ARG A 241 7.44 2.72 7.69
C ARG A 241 7.00 1.72 8.75
N ARG A 242 7.37 1.98 10.00
CA ARG A 242 6.76 1.28 11.13
C ARG A 242 5.24 1.43 10.97
N PRO A 243 4.44 0.34 10.98
CA PRO A 243 3.07 0.50 11.41
C PRO A 243 3.12 0.98 12.85
N VAL A 244 2.46 2.11 13.13
CA VAL A 244 2.17 2.51 14.49
C VAL A 244 1.22 1.44 15.05
N THR A 245 1.79 0.47 15.75
CA THR A 245 1.03 -0.44 16.59
C THR A 245 1.25 0.00 18.03
N ARG A 246 0.24 0.73 18.54
CA ARG A 246 -0.01 1.16 19.94
C ARG A 246 1.15 1.77 20.70
#